data_AF-A0A4V2AW33-F1
#
_entry.id   AF-A0A4V2AW33-F1
#
_cell.length_a   1.000
_cell.length_b   1.000
_cell.length_c   1.000
_cell.angle_alpha   90.00
_cell.angle_beta   90.00
_cell.angle_gamma   90.00
#
_symmetry.space_group_name_H-M   'P 1'
#
loop_
_entity.id
_entity.type
_entity.pdbx_description
1 polymer ?
#
loop_
_entity_poly.entity_id
_entity_poly.type
_entity_poly.pdbx_seq_one_letter_code
_entity_poly.pdbx_strand_id
1 'polypeptide(L)'
;MIWKDISLISVLLLGLACSSGPVRPRTSSGGGGANSDPSNPEGPKSGEVLGSDGKPIKATGKTAIGLVAQSTASSFPRLSHLQWENSVRDLLRLSAISGESKNFPVDPSGSAYGNNGALYSVTNDHWTAYRNAAESLGAKIGGDAAAYKKLIPTGKTDAKSIVSSFLKRAYRRLPTDAEVNAMVTAFNNGTKLTGLADAQGAGFYAMISVVLQSPNFLYRVELGTDTTMGKYVALDAFEVASRLSFAIWNTTPDDALLALAESGEILKPETLKAQANRLLDDPRGAELLKAIHMQAYHIDQFVAVKQDSKNYPEAA
;
A
#
# COMPACT_ATOMS: atom_id res chain seq x y z
N MET A 1 -42.03 15.48 26.62
CA MET A 1 -41.71 16.92 26.58
C MET A 1 -40.20 17.04 26.61
N ILE A 2 -39.58 17.74 25.63
CA ILE A 2 -38.27 18.44 25.70
C ILE A 2 -37.11 17.65 26.39
N TRP A 3 -36.21 17.02 25.62
CA TRP A 3 -34.88 17.59 25.29
C TRP A 3 -34.03 18.06 26.49
N LYS A 4 -33.00 17.30 26.85
CA LYS A 4 -31.59 17.75 26.89
C LYS A 4 -30.63 16.61 27.28
N ASP A 5 -29.34 16.88 27.11
CA ASP A 5 -28.18 16.13 27.63
C ASP A 5 -27.92 14.74 27.06
N ILE A 6 -27.34 14.70 25.84
CA ILE A 6 -26.00 14.12 25.62
C ILE A 6 -25.26 15.04 24.64
N SER A 7 -24.20 15.68 25.14
CA SER A 7 -23.17 16.39 24.38
C SER A 7 -21.84 16.17 25.09
N LEU A 8 -20.72 16.50 24.44
CA LEU A 8 -19.33 16.36 24.91
C LEU A 8 -18.76 14.93 24.85
N ILE A 9 -18.21 14.58 23.68
CA ILE A 9 -16.78 14.29 23.46
C ILE A 9 -16.58 14.27 21.94
N SER A 10 -15.92 15.31 21.37
CA SER A 10 -15.29 15.37 20.03
C SER A 10 -15.11 16.83 19.53
N VAL A 11 -14.22 17.63 20.14
CA VAL A 11 -13.46 18.70 19.46
C VAL A 11 -12.20 18.99 20.28
N LEU A 12 -11.02 18.69 19.76
CA LEU A 12 -9.81 19.50 19.96
C LEU A 12 -8.77 19.17 18.89
N LEU A 13 -7.95 20.17 18.54
CA LEU A 13 -6.80 20.09 17.61
C LEU A 13 -7.14 19.88 16.12
N LEU A 14 -7.57 20.96 15.46
CA LEU A 14 -6.79 21.46 14.31
C LEU A 14 -7.00 22.98 14.18
N GLY A 15 -5.90 23.73 14.14
CA GLY A 15 -5.96 25.18 14.05
C GLY A 15 -4.61 25.81 13.74
N LEU A 16 -4.34 26.00 12.46
CA LEU A 16 -3.71 27.19 11.89
C LEU A 16 -3.72 27.09 10.36
N ALA A 17 -4.44 28.01 9.72
CA ALA A 17 -4.46 28.15 8.27
C ALA A 17 -3.34 29.10 7.83
N CYS A 18 -2.63 28.76 6.76
CA CYS A 18 -1.80 29.71 6.02
C CYS A 18 -2.42 29.96 4.64
N SER A 19 -2.89 31.18 4.44
CA SER A 19 -3.45 31.67 3.18
C SER A 19 -2.38 32.36 2.32
N SER A 20 -2.11 31.86 1.12
CA SER A 20 -1.80 32.64 -0.09
C SER A 20 -1.40 31.75 -1.28
N GLY A 21 -1.97 32.02 -2.45
CA GLY A 21 -1.34 31.72 -3.76
C GLY A 21 -1.01 33.05 -4.45
N PRO A 22 -0.85 33.13 -5.79
CA PRO A 22 -0.53 32.10 -6.80
C PRO A 22 0.95 32.22 -7.27
N VAL A 23 1.42 31.64 -8.39
CA VAL A 23 1.60 32.32 -9.71
C VAL A 23 2.25 31.34 -10.73
N ARG A 24 1.92 31.45 -12.04
CA ARG A 24 2.71 30.94 -13.18
C ARG A 24 3.37 32.13 -13.91
N PRO A 25 4.61 32.04 -14.46
CA PRO A 25 4.82 31.68 -15.89
C PRO A 25 6.15 30.89 -16.08
N ARG A 26 6.84 30.73 -17.24
CA ARG A 26 6.64 31.12 -18.66
C ARG A 26 7.31 30.07 -19.60
N THR A 27 7.07 30.16 -20.91
CA THR A 27 7.70 29.41 -22.02
C THR A 27 8.93 30.11 -22.62
N SER A 28 9.88 29.36 -23.21
CA SER A 28 10.71 29.81 -24.36
C SER A 28 11.25 28.63 -25.18
N SER A 29 11.64 28.88 -26.44
CA SER A 29 11.96 27.90 -27.49
C SER A 29 13.30 28.18 -28.19
N GLY A 30 13.79 27.21 -28.97
CA GLY A 30 14.92 27.32 -29.91
C GLY A 30 16.06 26.31 -29.60
N GLY A 31 16.75 25.70 -30.57
CA GLY A 31 16.65 25.77 -32.04
C GLY A 31 18.04 25.80 -32.70
N GLY A 32 18.40 24.81 -33.51
CA GLY A 32 19.66 24.77 -34.27
C GLY A 32 20.09 23.36 -34.69
N GLY A 33 20.63 23.21 -35.90
CA GLY A 33 21.13 21.92 -36.44
C GLY A 33 22.30 22.13 -37.42
N ALA A 34 22.92 21.03 -37.88
CA ALA A 34 23.97 21.04 -38.90
C ALA A 34 24.09 19.68 -39.63
N ASN A 35 24.52 19.71 -40.89
CA ASN A 35 24.77 18.55 -41.77
C ASN A 35 26.10 17.83 -41.47
N SER A 36 26.27 16.62 -42.00
CA SER A 36 27.54 15.89 -42.06
C SER A 36 27.96 15.51 -43.50
N ASP A 37 29.27 15.35 -43.68
CA ASP A 37 30.02 15.18 -44.93
C ASP A 37 30.29 13.69 -45.27
N PRO A 38 30.34 13.26 -46.56
CA PRO A 38 30.36 11.83 -46.92
C PRO A 38 31.78 11.31 -47.19
N SER A 39 32.54 10.97 -46.13
CA SER A 39 33.94 10.50 -46.29
C SER A 39 34.45 9.54 -45.19
N ASN A 40 33.66 8.55 -44.76
CA ASN A 40 34.14 7.45 -43.88
C ASN A 40 33.78 6.04 -44.42
N PRO A 41 34.76 5.16 -44.74
CA PRO A 41 34.53 3.82 -45.29
C PRO A 41 34.23 2.73 -44.25
N GLU A 42 34.17 3.04 -42.95
CA GLU A 42 33.80 2.07 -41.90
C GLU A 42 32.32 2.17 -41.54
N GLY A 43 31.48 1.39 -42.23
CA GLY A 43 30.07 1.19 -41.84
C GLY A 43 29.94 0.34 -40.56
N PRO A 44 28.97 0.63 -39.67
CA PRO A 44 28.81 -0.09 -38.42
C PRO A 44 28.41 -1.56 -38.67
N LYS A 45 29.06 -2.47 -37.95
CA LYS A 45 28.66 -3.89 -37.92
C LYS A 45 27.33 -4.04 -37.17
N SER A 46 26.51 -4.98 -37.62
CA SER A 46 25.18 -5.24 -37.06
C SER A 46 25.22 -5.52 -35.55
N GLY A 47 24.60 -4.67 -34.74
CA GLY A 47 24.34 -4.92 -33.32
C GLY A 47 24.52 -3.74 -32.37
N GLU A 48 25.22 -2.67 -32.77
CA GLU A 48 25.44 -1.51 -31.88
C GLU A 48 24.30 -0.49 -31.95
N VAL A 49 23.73 -0.13 -30.79
CA VAL A 49 22.80 0.99 -30.65
C VAL A 49 23.61 2.28 -30.52
N LEU A 50 23.47 3.16 -31.52
CA LEU A 50 24.13 4.47 -31.55
C LEU A 50 23.28 5.53 -30.84
N GLY A 51 23.95 6.47 -30.16
CA GLY A 51 23.32 7.68 -29.65
C GLY A 51 22.92 8.65 -30.77
N SER A 52 22.18 9.70 -30.41
CA SER A 52 21.81 10.78 -31.35
C SER A 52 23.02 11.59 -31.87
N ASP A 53 24.20 11.39 -31.29
CA ASP A 53 25.49 11.94 -31.72
C ASP A 53 26.31 10.95 -32.57
N GLY A 54 25.73 9.80 -32.95
CA GLY A 54 26.35 8.78 -33.80
C GLY A 54 27.41 7.92 -33.10
N LYS A 55 27.56 8.00 -31.77
CA LYS A 55 28.57 7.23 -31.03
C LYS A 55 27.98 5.95 -30.41
N PRO A 56 28.77 4.87 -30.27
CA PRO A 56 28.34 3.66 -29.58
C PRO A 56 28.02 3.95 -28.11
N ILE A 57 26.81 3.61 -27.66
CA ILE A 57 26.41 3.78 -26.26
C ILE A 57 27.15 2.72 -25.42
N LYS A 58 28.29 3.10 -24.85
CA LYS A 58 28.97 2.27 -23.85
C LYS A 58 28.10 2.19 -22.60
N ALA A 59 27.56 1.00 -22.32
CA ALA A 59 26.86 0.69 -21.08
C ALA A 59 27.84 0.64 -19.89
N THR A 60 28.42 1.79 -19.52
CA THR A 60 29.14 1.95 -18.26
C THR A 60 28.14 1.96 -17.11
N GLY A 61 27.76 0.75 -16.67
CA GLY A 61 26.91 0.50 -15.51
C GLY A 61 27.56 0.99 -14.22
N LYS A 62 27.53 2.31 -14.00
CA LYS A 62 27.98 2.97 -12.77
C LYS A 62 26.98 4.00 -12.22
N THR A 63 25.78 4.08 -12.79
CA THR A 63 24.60 4.34 -11.97
C THR A 63 24.27 3.07 -11.20
N ALA A 64 24.90 2.90 -10.04
CA ALA A 64 24.16 2.32 -8.94
C ALA A 64 22.86 3.13 -8.85
N ILE A 65 21.70 2.48 -8.90
CA ILE A 65 20.45 3.16 -8.57
C ILE A 65 20.62 3.55 -7.11
N GLY A 66 20.91 4.84 -6.88
CA GLY A 66 21.03 5.42 -5.56
C GLY A 66 19.65 5.38 -4.93
N LEU A 67 19.31 4.24 -4.34
CA LEU A 67 17.97 3.89 -3.91
C LEU A 67 17.65 4.55 -2.55
N VAL A 68 17.97 5.85 -2.47
CA VAL A 68 17.34 6.77 -1.54
C VAL A 68 15.87 6.74 -1.91
N ALA A 69 15.03 6.17 -1.05
CA ALA A 69 13.60 6.08 -1.27
C ALA A 69 12.97 7.47 -1.16
N GLN A 70 13.02 8.21 -2.27
CA GLN A 70 12.54 9.58 -2.36
C GLN A 70 11.02 9.59 -2.41
N SER A 71 10.37 10.13 -1.38
CA SER A 71 8.97 10.56 -1.49
C SER A 71 8.92 11.97 -2.06
N THR A 72 7.95 12.25 -2.94
CA THR A 72 7.78 13.57 -3.57
C THR A 72 6.97 14.57 -2.71
N ALA A 73 6.51 14.13 -1.54
CA ALA A 73 5.95 14.87 -0.42
C ALA A 73 5.67 13.88 0.73
N SER A 74 5.32 14.36 1.91
CA SER A 74 4.58 13.51 2.87
C SER A 74 3.22 13.14 2.29
N SER A 75 2.79 11.89 2.42
CA SER A 75 1.58 11.37 1.79
C SER A 75 0.78 10.43 2.69
N PHE A 76 -0.53 10.39 2.46
CA PHE A 76 -1.48 9.53 3.18
C PHE A 76 -2.49 8.91 2.20
N PRO A 77 -2.08 8.12 1.19
CA PRO A 77 -3.04 7.43 0.34
C PRO A 77 -3.85 6.42 1.15
N ARG A 78 -5.19 6.50 1.04
CA ARG A 78 -6.10 5.41 1.44
C ARG A 78 -5.69 4.13 0.70
N LEU A 79 -5.82 2.98 1.35
CA LEU A 79 -5.75 1.70 0.66
C LEU A 79 -6.90 1.61 -0.36
N SER A 80 -6.60 1.27 -1.61
CA SER A 80 -7.65 0.85 -2.53
C SER A 80 -8.37 -0.40 -2.00
N HIS A 81 -9.56 -0.70 -2.48
CA HIS A 81 -10.34 -1.86 -2.04
C HIS A 81 -9.54 -3.18 -2.19
N LEU A 82 -8.82 -3.34 -3.31
CA LEU A 82 -7.95 -4.50 -3.51
C LEU A 82 -6.77 -4.53 -2.52
N GLN A 83 -6.19 -3.37 -2.18
CA GLN A 83 -5.13 -3.27 -1.18
C GLN A 83 -5.63 -3.58 0.23
N TRP A 84 -6.84 -3.13 0.57
CA TRP A 84 -7.51 -3.43 1.82
C TRP A 84 -7.79 -4.94 1.92
N GLU A 85 -8.38 -5.55 0.89
CA GLU A 85 -8.66 -7.00 0.82
C GLU A 85 -7.41 -7.87 0.96
N ASN A 86 -6.35 -7.56 0.21
CA ASN A 86 -5.08 -8.26 0.31
C ASN A 86 -4.44 -8.10 1.70
N SER A 87 -4.46 -6.87 2.25
CA SER A 87 -3.91 -6.60 3.59
C SER A 87 -4.70 -7.32 4.67
N VAL A 88 -6.03 -7.40 4.56
CA VAL A 88 -6.90 -8.18 5.46
C VAL A 88 -6.60 -9.67 5.33
N ARG A 89 -6.49 -10.21 4.11
CA ARG A 89 -6.11 -11.63 3.89
C ARG A 89 -4.80 -11.95 4.59
N ASP A 90 -3.77 -11.13 4.39
CA ASP A 90 -2.43 -11.44 4.87
C ASP A 90 -2.25 -11.14 6.38
N LEU A 91 -2.97 -10.13 6.91
CA LEU A 91 -2.99 -9.82 8.35
C LEU A 91 -3.77 -10.87 9.14
N LEU A 92 -4.95 -11.28 8.66
CA LEU A 92 -5.81 -12.28 9.31
C LEU A 92 -5.51 -13.72 8.88
N ARG A 93 -4.47 -13.94 8.06
CA ARG A 93 -4.01 -15.25 7.57
C ARG A 93 -5.14 -16.08 6.94
N LEU A 94 -5.97 -15.42 6.14
CA LEU A 94 -7.07 -16.03 5.38
C LEU A 94 -6.53 -16.79 4.15
N SER A 95 -7.23 -17.83 3.72
CA SER A 95 -6.91 -18.58 2.49
C SER A 95 -7.28 -17.85 1.20
N ALA A 96 -8.12 -16.82 1.29
CA ALA A 96 -8.56 -15.98 0.18
C ALA A 96 -8.90 -14.57 0.69
N ILE A 97 -9.12 -13.62 -0.22
CA ILE A 97 -9.68 -12.31 0.12
C ILE A 97 -11.06 -12.46 0.80
N SER A 98 -11.46 -11.48 1.59
CA SER A 98 -12.72 -11.54 2.34
C SER A 98 -13.94 -11.25 1.46
N GLY A 99 -13.79 -10.36 0.47
CA GLY A 99 -14.88 -9.90 -0.39
C GLY A 99 -15.86 -8.98 0.34
N GLU A 100 -15.44 -8.37 1.45
CA GLU A 100 -16.20 -7.32 2.16
C GLU A 100 -16.22 -6.01 1.36
N SER A 101 -15.17 -5.73 0.58
CA SER A 101 -15.01 -4.47 -0.15
C SER A 101 -16.03 -4.26 -1.27
N LYS A 102 -16.80 -5.29 -1.64
CA LYS A 102 -17.96 -5.17 -2.53
C LYS A 102 -19.08 -4.29 -1.93
N ASN A 103 -19.08 -4.15 -0.60
CA ASN A 103 -20.06 -3.36 0.16
C ASN A 103 -19.58 -1.92 0.39
N PHE A 104 -18.37 -1.57 -0.06
CA PHE A 104 -17.77 -0.24 0.15
C PHE A 104 -18.19 0.70 -0.99
N PRO A 105 -18.33 2.02 -0.75
CA PRO A 105 -18.56 2.99 -1.82
C PRO A 105 -17.40 2.95 -2.82
N VAL A 106 -17.72 2.91 -4.12
CA VAL A 106 -16.75 2.61 -5.19
C VAL A 106 -15.49 3.49 -5.13
N ASP A 107 -14.33 2.85 -5.33
CA ASP A 107 -13.07 3.56 -5.51
C ASP A 107 -13.13 4.47 -6.77
N PRO A 108 -12.51 5.66 -6.72
CA PRO A 108 -12.58 6.64 -7.80
C PRO A 108 -11.87 6.16 -9.08
N SER A 109 -12.64 6.03 -10.17
CA SER A 109 -12.11 5.84 -11.53
C SER A 109 -11.47 7.13 -12.06
N GLY A 110 -10.44 7.00 -12.90
CA GLY A 110 -9.79 8.15 -13.56
C GLY A 110 -8.26 8.17 -13.50
N SER A 111 -7.62 7.10 -13.03
CA SER A 111 -6.17 6.91 -13.14
C SER A 111 -5.84 5.59 -13.84
N ALA A 112 -4.76 5.57 -14.61
CA ALA A 112 -4.35 4.42 -15.42
C ALA A 112 -3.89 3.20 -14.61
N TYR A 113 -3.77 3.29 -13.28
CA TYR A 113 -3.28 2.20 -12.42
C TYR A 113 -4.10 1.99 -11.13
N GLY A 114 -5.27 2.62 -10.99
CA GLY A 114 -6.19 2.40 -9.86
C GLY A 114 -5.62 2.68 -8.46
N ASN A 115 -4.47 3.36 -8.34
CA ASN A 115 -3.72 3.52 -7.09
C ASN A 115 -3.36 4.99 -6.80
N ASN A 116 -3.96 5.94 -7.52
CA ASN A 116 -3.71 7.37 -7.35
C ASN A 116 -4.29 7.90 -6.03
N GLY A 117 -3.43 8.03 -5.02
CA GLY A 117 -3.72 8.55 -3.68
C GLY A 117 -4.54 9.85 -3.66
N ALA A 118 -4.32 10.76 -4.62
CA ALA A 118 -4.94 12.08 -4.63
C ALA A 118 -6.44 12.09 -4.99
N LEU A 119 -6.99 10.99 -5.50
CA LEU A 119 -8.41 10.87 -5.82
C LEU A 119 -9.24 10.29 -4.66
N TYR A 120 -8.58 9.61 -3.71
CA TYR A 120 -9.26 8.89 -2.65
C TYR A 120 -9.78 9.81 -1.54
N SER A 121 -11.06 9.67 -1.23
CA SER A 121 -11.70 10.28 -0.06
C SER A 121 -12.32 9.20 0.85
N VAL A 122 -12.76 9.61 2.04
CA VAL A 122 -13.56 8.81 2.97
C VAL A 122 -14.83 9.59 3.26
N THR A 123 -15.98 8.97 3.00
CA THR A 123 -17.31 9.49 3.33
C THR A 123 -17.87 8.77 4.55
N ASN A 124 -19.01 9.25 5.09
CA ASN A 124 -19.71 8.55 6.17
C ASN A 124 -20.12 7.11 5.79
N ASP A 125 -20.40 6.88 4.51
CA ASP A 125 -20.72 5.55 3.97
C ASP A 125 -19.50 4.62 3.99
N HIS A 126 -18.31 5.14 3.66
CA HIS A 126 -17.06 4.39 3.80
C HIS A 126 -16.82 4.01 5.26
N TRP A 127 -17.00 4.93 6.21
CA TRP A 127 -16.83 4.63 7.64
C TRP A 127 -17.79 3.53 8.10
N THR A 128 -19.06 3.59 7.70
CA THR A 128 -20.05 2.57 8.00
C THR A 128 -19.68 1.21 7.38
N ALA A 129 -19.20 1.22 6.13
CA ALA A 129 -18.81 -0.01 5.44
C ALA A 129 -17.55 -0.66 6.05
N TYR A 130 -16.52 0.13 6.40
CA TYR A 130 -15.35 -0.36 7.13
C TYR A 130 -15.72 -0.91 8.50
N ARG A 131 -16.64 -0.27 9.22
CA ARG A 131 -17.15 -0.76 10.51
C ARG A 131 -17.82 -2.12 10.38
N ASN A 132 -18.78 -2.25 9.46
CA ASN A 132 -19.50 -3.50 9.23
C ASN A 132 -18.53 -4.63 8.84
N ALA A 133 -17.54 -4.35 7.99
CA ALA A 133 -16.53 -5.32 7.58
C ALA A 133 -15.57 -5.71 8.73
N ALA A 134 -15.16 -4.74 9.54
CA ALA A 134 -14.31 -5.00 10.71
C ALA A 134 -15.02 -5.85 11.76
N GLU A 135 -16.31 -5.57 12.01
CA GLU A 135 -17.16 -6.34 12.92
C GLU A 135 -17.44 -7.76 12.37
N SER A 136 -17.77 -7.89 11.07
CA SER A 136 -17.92 -9.18 10.35
C SER A 136 -16.67 -10.06 10.48
N LEU A 137 -15.50 -9.51 10.15
CA LEU A 137 -14.22 -10.23 10.20
C LEU A 137 -13.79 -10.52 11.63
N GLY A 138 -14.01 -9.60 12.55
CA GLY A 138 -13.75 -9.79 13.97
C GLY A 138 -14.59 -10.93 14.55
N ALA A 139 -15.89 -10.96 14.27
CA ALA A 139 -16.78 -12.04 14.68
C ALA A 139 -16.37 -13.39 14.07
N LYS A 140 -16.03 -13.41 12.78
CA LYS A 140 -15.58 -14.61 12.06
C LYS A 140 -14.29 -15.19 12.64
N ILE A 141 -13.29 -14.36 12.93
CA ILE A 141 -12.01 -14.80 13.49
C ILE A 141 -12.15 -15.15 14.99
N GLY A 142 -12.86 -14.33 15.76
CA GLY A 142 -13.06 -14.57 17.19
C GLY A 142 -13.94 -15.78 17.49
N GLY A 143 -14.88 -16.10 16.61
CA GLY A 143 -15.73 -17.29 16.70
C GLY A 143 -15.05 -18.61 16.29
N ASP A 144 -13.85 -18.57 15.69
CA ASP A 144 -13.09 -19.75 15.27
C ASP A 144 -11.72 -19.83 15.94
N ALA A 145 -11.60 -20.77 16.89
CA ALA A 145 -10.36 -21.03 17.60
C ALA A 145 -9.20 -21.50 16.70
N ALA A 146 -9.48 -22.13 15.55
CA ALA A 146 -8.45 -22.47 14.58
C ALA A 146 -8.03 -21.25 13.73
N ALA A 147 -8.89 -20.25 13.56
CA ALA A 147 -8.56 -18.99 12.91
C ALA A 147 -7.70 -18.10 13.82
N TYR A 148 -8.19 -17.73 15.01
CA TYR A 148 -7.46 -16.77 15.84
C TYR A 148 -6.11 -17.33 16.36
N LYS A 149 -5.98 -18.65 16.56
CA LYS A 149 -4.69 -19.26 16.95
C LYS A 149 -3.60 -19.07 15.89
N LYS A 150 -3.96 -18.94 14.60
CA LYS A 150 -2.99 -18.59 13.55
C LYS A 150 -2.40 -17.20 13.74
N LEU A 151 -3.09 -16.29 14.43
CA LEU A 151 -2.66 -14.90 14.65
C LEU A 151 -1.75 -14.73 15.88
N ILE A 152 -1.66 -15.76 16.73
CA ILE A 152 -0.76 -15.78 17.89
C ILE A 152 0.68 -16.04 17.39
N PRO A 153 1.66 -15.15 17.66
CA PRO A 153 3.05 -15.40 17.29
C PRO A 153 3.64 -16.58 18.06
N THR A 154 4.52 -17.35 17.43
CA THR A 154 5.13 -18.55 18.03
C THR A 154 5.78 -18.24 19.38
N GLY A 155 5.41 -19.02 20.41
CA GLY A 155 5.94 -18.86 21.77
C GLY A 155 5.42 -17.64 22.55
N LYS A 156 4.42 -16.90 22.03
CA LYS A 156 3.77 -15.79 22.75
C LYS A 156 2.43 -16.25 23.34
N THR A 157 2.22 -15.92 24.61
CA THR A 157 0.99 -16.26 25.36
C THR A 157 0.36 -15.04 26.05
N ASP A 158 1.14 -13.98 26.29
CA ASP A 158 0.65 -12.76 26.90
C ASP A 158 -0.02 -11.82 25.89
N ALA A 159 -1.07 -11.12 26.34
CA ALA A 159 -1.84 -10.21 25.49
C ALA A 159 -0.98 -9.07 24.92
N LYS A 160 0.02 -8.55 25.66
CA LYS A 160 0.85 -7.43 25.20
C LYS A 160 1.70 -7.82 23.99
N SER A 161 2.35 -8.99 24.02
CA SER A 161 3.12 -9.52 22.88
C SER A 161 2.25 -9.81 21.67
N ILE A 162 1.06 -10.40 21.87
CA ILE A 162 0.11 -10.73 20.78
C ILE A 162 -0.38 -9.44 20.12
N VAL A 163 -0.92 -8.51 20.90
CA VAL A 163 -1.42 -7.21 20.43
C VAL A 163 -0.31 -6.40 19.75
N SER A 164 0.87 -6.27 20.36
CA SER A 164 2.00 -5.52 19.78
C SER A 164 2.42 -6.10 18.42
N SER A 165 2.50 -7.43 18.29
CA SER A 165 2.84 -8.09 17.02
C SER A 165 1.78 -7.87 15.95
N PHE A 166 0.49 -7.96 16.32
CA PHE A 166 -0.62 -7.72 15.40
C PHE A 166 -0.66 -6.26 14.94
N LEU A 167 -0.51 -5.30 15.86
CA LEU A 167 -0.46 -3.88 15.53
C LEU A 167 0.76 -3.51 14.68
N LYS A 168 1.94 -4.10 14.92
CA LYS A 168 3.13 -3.86 14.10
C LYS A 168 2.88 -4.17 12.62
N ARG A 169 2.15 -5.25 12.33
CA ARG A 169 1.80 -5.66 10.96
C ARG A 169 0.57 -4.95 10.38
N ALA A 170 -0.40 -4.56 11.22
CA ALA A 170 -1.57 -3.81 10.76
C ALA A 170 -1.25 -2.34 10.45
N TYR A 171 -0.54 -1.67 11.37
CA TYR A 171 -0.16 -0.26 11.25
C TYR A 171 1.16 -0.06 10.51
N ARG A 172 1.91 -1.15 10.27
CA ARG A 172 3.10 -1.19 9.42
C ARG A 172 4.26 -0.33 9.94
N ARG A 173 4.29 -0.12 11.26
CA ARG A 173 5.32 0.56 12.05
C ARG A 173 5.33 -0.03 13.46
N LEU A 174 6.31 0.32 14.28
CA LEU A 174 6.23 0.04 15.71
C LEU A 174 4.98 0.74 16.32
N PRO A 175 4.11 0.00 17.04
CA PRO A 175 3.01 0.61 17.79
C PRO A 175 3.57 1.30 19.04
N THR A 176 2.97 2.43 19.42
CA THR A 176 3.30 3.11 20.68
C THR A 176 2.77 2.32 21.89
N ASP A 177 3.37 2.48 23.07
CA ASP A 177 2.85 1.85 24.29
C ASP A 177 1.39 2.26 24.57
N ALA A 178 0.98 3.48 24.22
CA ALA A 178 -0.40 3.93 24.36
C ALA A 178 -1.36 3.11 23.46
N GLU A 179 -1.00 2.88 22.20
CA GLU A 179 -1.79 2.05 21.28
C GLU A 179 -1.84 0.58 21.72
N VAL A 180 -0.71 0.03 22.17
CA VAL A 180 -0.66 -1.34 22.69
C VAL A 180 -1.52 -1.47 23.95
N ASN A 181 -1.40 -0.55 24.91
CA ASN A 181 -2.16 -0.61 26.16
C ASN A 181 -3.67 -0.44 25.93
N ALA A 182 -4.08 0.47 25.03
CA ALA A 182 -5.48 0.64 24.64
C ALA A 182 -6.04 -0.63 24.00
N MET A 183 -5.28 -1.28 23.11
CA MET A 183 -5.72 -2.51 22.44
C MET A 183 -5.65 -3.74 23.34
N VAL A 184 -4.72 -3.83 24.29
CA VAL A 184 -4.74 -4.84 25.36
C VAL A 184 -5.97 -4.66 26.25
N THR A 185 -6.37 -3.41 26.54
CA THR A 185 -7.61 -3.12 27.27
C THR A 185 -8.86 -3.56 26.49
N ALA A 186 -8.92 -3.31 25.18
CA ALA A 186 -10.00 -3.79 24.33
C ALA A 186 -10.03 -5.33 24.25
N PHE A 187 -8.86 -5.96 24.09
CA PHE A 187 -8.69 -7.41 24.03
C PHE A 187 -9.18 -8.08 25.32
N ASN A 188 -8.72 -7.61 26.49
CA ASN A 188 -9.10 -8.17 27.78
C ASN A 188 -10.58 -7.94 28.13
N ASN A 189 -11.20 -6.86 27.61
CA ASN A 189 -12.64 -6.61 27.74
C ASN A 189 -13.47 -7.31 26.65
N GLY A 190 -12.86 -8.14 25.80
CA GLY A 190 -13.51 -8.71 24.62
C GLY A 190 -14.83 -9.41 24.91
N THR A 191 -14.94 -10.19 25.99
CA THR A 191 -16.17 -10.90 26.37
C THR A 191 -17.33 -9.93 26.64
N LYS A 192 -17.05 -8.83 27.34
CA LYS A 192 -18.01 -7.75 27.63
C LYS A 192 -18.39 -6.96 26.37
N LEU A 193 -17.45 -6.75 25.45
CA LEU A 193 -17.65 -5.96 24.24
C LEU A 193 -18.37 -6.72 23.12
N THR A 194 -18.27 -8.05 23.11
CA THR A 194 -18.70 -8.89 21.97
C THR A 194 -19.74 -9.96 22.31
N GLY A 195 -19.92 -10.29 23.60
CA GLY A 195 -20.79 -11.37 24.05
C GLY A 195 -20.23 -12.79 23.84
N LEU A 196 -19.04 -12.95 23.24
CA LEU A 196 -18.38 -14.24 23.12
C LEU A 196 -17.89 -14.75 24.49
N ALA A 197 -18.11 -16.04 24.77
CA ALA A 197 -17.72 -16.68 26.02
C ALA A 197 -16.23 -17.08 26.06
N ASP A 198 -15.63 -17.45 24.92
CA ASP A 198 -14.18 -17.67 24.81
C ASP A 198 -13.46 -16.32 24.89
N ALA A 199 -12.78 -16.06 26.01
CA ALA A 199 -12.08 -14.81 26.24
C ALA A 199 -10.99 -14.50 25.21
N GLN A 200 -10.31 -15.52 24.67
CA GLN A 200 -9.26 -15.30 23.67
C GLN A 200 -9.89 -14.91 22.33
N GLY A 201 -10.90 -15.64 21.89
CA GLY A 201 -11.67 -15.34 20.68
C GLY A 201 -12.38 -13.97 20.76
N ALA A 202 -12.99 -13.67 21.90
CA ALA A 202 -13.63 -12.40 22.18
C ALA A 202 -12.64 -11.21 22.13
N GLY A 203 -11.42 -11.40 22.65
CA GLY A 203 -10.36 -10.41 22.57
C GLY A 203 -9.88 -10.16 21.15
N PHE A 204 -9.74 -11.22 20.33
CA PHE A 204 -9.43 -11.09 18.91
C PHE A 204 -10.54 -10.37 18.13
N TYR A 205 -11.82 -10.68 18.38
CA TYR A 205 -12.94 -9.94 17.79
C TYR A 205 -12.83 -8.45 18.15
N ALA A 206 -12.77 -8.10 19.44
CA ALA A 206 -12.67 -6.69 19.86
C ALA A 206 -11.47 -5.95 19.25
N MET A 207 -10.29 -6.59 19.19
CA MET A 207 -9.10 -6.00 18.57
C MET A 207 -9.26 -5.81 17.06
N ILE A 208 -9.73 -6.82 16.32
CA ILE A 208 -9.90 -6.74 14.86
C ILE A 208 -10.94 -5.67 14.49
N SER A 209 -12.05 -5.60 15.22
CA SER A 209 -13.09 -4.58 15.04
C SER A 209 -12.52 -3.16 15.12
N VAL A 210 -11.62 -2.87 16.07
CA VAL A 210 -11.00 -1.54 16.18
C VAL A 210 -9.91 -1.33 15.13
N VAL A 211 -9.02 -2.30 14.95
CA VAL A 211 -7.83 -2.14 14.10
C VAL A 211 -8.18 -1.92 12.63
N LEU A 212 -9.15 -2.65 12.08
CA LEU A 212 -9.51 -2.54 10.65
C LEU A 212 -10.25 -1.23 10.29
N GLN A 213 -10.75 -0.50 11.29
CA GLN A 213 -11.35 0.84 11.14
C GLN A 213 -10.34 1.98 11.39
N SER A 214 -9.16 1.66 11.91
CA SER A 214 -8.16 2.65 12.34
C SER A 214 -7.56 3.37 11.12
N PRO A 215 -7.37 4.71 11.16
CA PRO A 215 -6.64 5.43 10.12
C PRO A 215 -5.23 4.87 9.89
N ASN A 216 -4.56 4.38 10.95
CA ASN A 216 -3.25 3.72 10.82
C ASN A 216 -3.29 2.45 9.96
N PHE A 217 -4.44 1.76 9.86
CA PHE A 217 -4.64 0.62 8.97
C PHE A 217 -5.14 1.05 7.59
N LEU A 218 -6.15 1.92 7.53
CA LEU A 218 -6.83 2.36 6.29
C LEU A 218 -5.95 3.21 5.37
N TYR A 219 -4.91 3.84 5.89
CA TYR A 219 -4.00 4.71 5.13
C TYR A 219 -2.55 4.20 5.20
N ARG A 220 -1.83 4.32 4.08
CA ARG A 220 -0.37 4.18 4.07
C ARG A 220 0.20 5.54 4.45
N VAL A 221 0.75 5.63 5.64
CA VAL A 221 1.37 6.86 6.15
C VAL A 221 2.79 6.92 5.62
N GLU A 222 3.13 8.00 4.94
CA GLU A 222 4.48 8.32 4.46
C GLU A 222 4.78 9.75 4.93
N LEU A 223 5.14 9.93 6.19
CA LEU A 223 5.58 11.21 6.75
C LEU A 223 6.99 11.57 6.25
N GLY A 224 7.89 10.59 6.27
CA GLY A 224 9.32 10.75 6.07
C GLY A 224 10.05 11.41 7.25
N THR A 225 11.38 11.38 7.20
CA THR A 225 12.28 11.73 8.31
C THR A 225 12.96 13.08 8.19
N ASP A 226 13.05 13.64 6.99
CA ASP A 226 13.80 14.86 6.71
C ASP A 226 13.16 15.69 5.58
N THR A 227 12.72 16.91 5.91
CA THR A 227 12.13 17.89 4.98
C THR A 227 13.15 18.83 4.35
N THR A 228 14.44 18.73 4.69
CA THR A 228 15.49 19.62 4.17
C THR A 228 15.85 19.35 2.70
N MET A 229 15.45 18.19 2.13
CA MET A 229 15.62 17.88 0.70
C MET A 229 14.62 18.63 -0.23
N GLY A 230 14.02 19.72 0.25
CA GLY A 230 13.21 20.65 -0.55
C GLY A 230 11.86 20.08 -0.96
N LYS A 231 11.74 19.57 -2.20
CA LYS A 231 10.51 18.92 -2.70
C LYS A 231 10.42 17.44 -2.37
N TYR A 232 11.46 16.87 -1.78
CA TYR A 232 11.53 15.45 -1.48
C TYR A 232 11.64 15.23 0.02
N VAL A 233 11.09 14.12 0.50
CA VAL A 233 11.22 13.67 1.88
C VAL A 233 11.82 12.26 1.86
N ALA A 234 12.85 12.03 2.65
CA ALA A 234 13.43 10.69 2.82
C ALA A 234 12.47 9.83 3.64
N LEU A 235 12.13 8.63 3.16
CA LEU A 235 11.29 7.70 3.92
C LEU A 235 12.05 7.06 5.08
N ASP A 236 11.32 6.72 6.16
CA ASP A 236 11.82 5.85 7.21
C ASP A 236 11.86 4.36 6.78
N ALA A 237 12.49 3.50 7.59
CA ALA A 237 12.67 2.09 7.27
C ALA A 237 11.35 1.30 7.13
N PHE A 238 10.34 1.63 7.93
CA PHE A 238 8.99 1.02 7.86
C PHE A 238 8.20 1.54 6.67
N GLU A 239 8.35 2.81 6.33
CA GLU A 239 7.78 3.41 5.12
C GLU A 239 8.39 2.80 3.85
N VAL A 240 9.72 2.57 3.82
CA VAL A 240 10.39 1.85 2.72
C VAL A 240 9.88 0.42 2.58
N ALA A 241 9.81 -0.34 3.68
CA ALA A 241 9.26 -1.71 3.67
C ALA A 241 7.79 -1.74 3.19
N SER A 242 6.98 -0.80 3.68
CA SER A 242 5.58 -0.62 3.28
C SER A 242 5.44 -0.30 1.79
N ARG A 243 6.19 0.70 1.31
CA ARG A 243 6.15 1.13 -0.10
C ARG A 243 6.59 0.00 -1.02
N LEU A 244 7.62 -0.76 -0.67
CA LEU A 244 8.07 -1.93 -1.44
C LEU A 244 7.00 -3.04 -1.49
N SER A 245 6.42 -3.40 -0.35
CA SER A 245 5.39 -4.45 -0.27
C SER A 245 4.12 -4.08 -1.03
N PHE A 246 3.64 -2.83 -0.90
CA PHE A 246 2.48 -2.37 -1.68
C PHE A 246 2.80 -2.16 -3.16
N ALA A 247 4.04 -1.81 -3.51
CA ALA A 247 4.45 -1.69 -4.90
C ALA A 247 4.52 -3.04 -5.62
N ILE A 248 4.93 -4.13 -4.94
CA ILE A 248 5.14 -5.45 -5.57
C ILE A 248 4.02 -6.47 -5.29
N TRP A 249 3.55 -6.57 -4.04
CA TRP A 249 2.52 -7.54 -3.62
C TRP A 249 1.14 -6.93 -3.36
N ASN A 250 1.03 -5.60 -3.47
CA ASN A 250 -0.23 -4.86 -3.26
C ASN A 250 -0.88 -5.16 -1.89
N THR A 251 -0.06 -5.33 -0.84
CA THR A 251 -0.44 -5.80 0.50
C THR A 251 0.54 -5.32 1.58
N THR A 252 0.18 -5.53 2.86
CA THR A 252 1.04 -5.24 4.02
C THR A 252 2.36 -6.03 4.00
N PRO A 253 3.50 -5.46 4.47
CA PRO A 253 4.77 -6.18 4.56
C PRO A 253 4.69 -7.49 5.35
N ASP A 254 5.53 -8.45 4.95
CA ASP A 254 5.72 -9.68 5.72
C ASP A 254 6.65 -9.45 6.94
N ASP A 255 6.68 -10.44 7.83
CA ASP A 255 7.41 -10.34 9.09
C ASP A 255 8.94 -10.18 8.86
N ALA A 256 9.46 -10.64 7.71
CA ALA A 256 10.84 -10.44 7.30
C ALA A 256 11.14 -8.98 6.90
N LEU A 257 10.28 -8.35 6.09
CA LEU A 257 10.40 -6.92 5.78
C LEU A 257 10.25 -6.05 7.03
N LEU A 258 9.31 -6.39 7.94
CA LEU A 258 9.13 -5.64 9.19
C LEU A 258 10.34 -5.76 10.12
N ALA A 259 11.02 -6.92 10.16
CA ALA A 259 12.26 -7.09 10.93
C ALA A 259 13.45 -6.30 10.33
N LEU A 260 13.55 -6.24 8.99
CA LEU A 260 14.55 -5.41 8.31
C LEU A 260 14.26 -3.90 8.44
N ALA A 261 12.99 -3.52 8.59
CA ALA A 261 12.61 -2.16 8.94
C ALA A 261 12.96 -1.81 10.39
N GLU A 262 12.65 -2.68 11.34
CA GLU A 262 12.92 -2.50 12.77
C GLU A 262 14.42 -2.39 13.09
N SER A 263 15.27 -3.08 12.32
CA SER A 263 16.74 -2.98 12.41
C SER A 263 17.35 -1.87 11.57
N GLY A 264 16.57 -1.20 10.70
CA GLY A 264 17.07 -0.23 9.71
C GLY A 264 17.84 -0.85 8.53
N GLU A 265 18.10 -2.16 8.52
CA GLU A 265 18.82 -2.88 7.47
C GLU A 265 18.17 -2.73 6.07
N ILE A 266 16.86 -2.54 6.00
CA ILE A 266 16.13 -2.31 4.74
C ILE A 266 16.53 -1.01 4.02
N LEU A 267 17.18 -0.07 4.71
CA LEU A 267 17.69 1.17 4.12
C LEU A 267 19.00 0.98 3.33
N LYS A 268 19.66 -0.18 3.47
CA LYS A 268 20.88 -0.50 2.70
C LYS A 268 20.50 -0.88 1.26
N PRO A 269 21.12 -0.30 0.21
CA PRO A 269 20.72 -0.52 -1.18
C PRO A 269 20.73 -2.00 -1.60
N GLU A 270 21.75 -2.74 -1.18
CA GLU A 270 21.91 -4.18 -1.38
C GLU A 270 20.81 -5.02 -0.70
N THR A 271 20.46 -4.71 0.55
CA THR A 271 19.34 -5.35 1.25
C THR A 271 18.02 -5.06 0.55
N LEU A 272 17.78 -3.80 0.18
CA LEU A 272 16.55 -3.37 -0.49
C LEU A 272 16.40 -4.02 -1.87
N LYS A 273 17.49 -4.13 -2.64
CA LYS A 273 17.53 -4.85 -3.91
C LYS A 273 17.27 -6.35 -3.74
N ALA A 274 17.86 -6.99 -2.73
CA ALA A 274 17.63 -8.41 -2.45
C ALA A 274 16.16 -8.68 -2.08
N GLN A 275 15.55 -7.79 -1.28
CA GLN A 275 14.11 -7.88 -0.96
C GLN A 275 13.22 -7.60 -2.18
N ALA A 276 13.55 -6.62 -3.02
CA ALA A 276 12.80 -6.36 -4.25
C ALA A 276 12.76 -7.58 -5.17
N ASN A 277 13.91 -8.24 -5.39
CA ASN A 277 13.99 -9.50 -6.15
C ASN A 277 13.12 -10.60 -5.50
N ARG A 278 13.28 -10.85 -4.19
CA ARG A 278 12.48 -11.86 -3.46
C ARG A 278 10.97 -11.62 -3.60
N LEU A 279 10.53 -10.36 -3.60
CA LEU A 279 9.13 -9.99 -3.77
C LEU A 279 8.65 -10.22 -5.22
N LEU A 280 9.50 -10.00 -6.22
CA LEU A 280 9.20 -10.26 -7.63
C LEU A 280 9.17 -11.77 -7.97
N ASP A 281 10.03 -12.57 -7.33
CA ASP A 281 10.13 -14.02 -7.51
C ASP A 281 8.96 -14.80 -6.85
N ASP A 282 8.20 -14.16 -5.95
CA ASP A 282 6.99 -14.70 -5.34
C ASP A 282 5.81 -14.68 -6.34
N PRO A 283 4.91 -15.69 -6.37
CA PRO A 283 3.74 -15.72 -7.26
C PRO A 283 2.87 -14.44 -7.25
N ARG A 284 2.83 -13.69 -6.15
CA ARG A 284 2.14 -12.39 -6.05
C ARG A 284 2.80 -11.30 -6.88
N GLY A 285 4.13 -11.33 -7.03
CA GLY A 285 4.88 -10.41 -7.88
C GLY A 285 4.59 -10.64 -9.38
N ALA A 286 4.41 -11.89 -9.78
CA ALA A 286 3.99 -12.23 -11.15
C ALA A 286 2.59 -11.69 -11.49
N GLU A 287 1.63 -11.77 -10.55
CA GLU A 287 0.28 -11.22 -10.75
C GLU A 287 0.28 -9.69 -10.86
N LEU A 288 1.17 -8.98 -10.15
CA LEU A 288 1.37 -7.54 -10.38
C LEU A 288 1.87 -7.26 -11.80
N LEU A 289 2.92 -7.95 -12.25
CA LEU A 289 3.47 -7.71 -13.58
C LEU A 289 2.39 -7.90 -14.65
N LYS A 290 1.61 -8.98 -14.53
CA LYS A 290 0.41 -9.21 -15.35
C LYS A 290 -0.59 -8.05 -15.24
N ALA A 291 -0.97 -7.62 -14.05
CA ALA A 291 -1.94 -6.53 -13.85
C ALA A 291 -1.46 -5.20 -14.50
N ILE A 292 -0.19 -4.84 -14.33
CA ILE A 292 0.40 -3.66 -14.96
C ILE A 292 0.32 -3.76 -16.50
N HIS A 293 0.69 -4.90 -17.09
CA HIS A 293 0.63 -5.07 -18.54
C HIS A 293 -0.82 -5.08 -19.07
N MET A 294 -1.74 -5.77 -18.38
CA MET A 294 -3.16 -5.74 -18.72
C MET A 294 -3.70 -4.31 -18.77
N GLN A 295 -3.35 -3.48 -17.79
CA GLN A 295 -3.87 -2.12 -17.67
C GLN A 295 -3.15 -1.12 -18.59
N ALA A 296 -1.83 -1.25 -18.78
CA ALA A 296 -1.02 -0.39 -19.64
C ALA A 296 -1.33 -0.56 -21.13
N TYR A 297 -1.71 -1.78 -21.55
CA TYR A 297 -2.10 -2.09 -22.93
C TYR A 297 -3.62 -2.21 -23.12
N HIS A 298 -4.42 -1.89 -22.09
CA HIS A 298 -5.88 -2.00 -22.09
C HIS A 298 -6.42 -3.37 -22.57
N ILE A 299 -5.71 -4.45 -22.24
CA ILE A 299 -6.00 -5.83 -22.69
C ILE A 299 -7.36 -6.28 -22.14
N ASP A 300 -7.77 -5.76 -20.99
CA ASP A 300 -9.09 -5.95 -20.39
C ASP A 300 -10.24 -5.54 -21.32
N GLN A 301 -10.05 -4.51 -22.16
CA GLN A 301 -11.06 -4.04 -23.10
C GLN A 301 -11.27 -5.02 -24.27
N PHE A 302 -10.23 -5.76 -24.67
CA PHE A 302 -10.31 -6.74 -25.76
C PHE A 302 -11.11 -7.98 -25.38
N VAL A 303 -11.19 -8.34 -24.09
CA VAL A 303 -12.03 -9.44 -23.59
C VAL A 303 -13.52 -9.19 -23.85
N ALA A 304 -13.94 -7.92 -23.91
CA ALA A 304 -15.32 -7.53 -24.21
C ALA A 304 -15.65 -7.45 -25.71
N VAL A 305 -14.65 -7.54 -26.60
CA VAL A 305 -14.85 -7.46 -28.06
C VAL A 305 -15.42 -8.78 -28.55
N LYS A 306 -16.72 -8.80 -28.88
CA LYS A 306 -17.33 -9.93 -29.60
C LYS A 306 -16.71 -10.05 -30.99
N GLN A 307 -16.20 -11.23 -31.29
CA GLN A 307 -15.66 -11.55 -32.60
C GLN A 307 -16.77 -11.57 -33.66
N ASP A 308 -16.49 -10.99 -34.83
CA ASP A 308 -17.44 -10.96 -35.94
C ASP A 308 -17.42 -12.30 -36.70
N SER A 309 -18.36 -13.17 -36.35
CA SER A 309 -18.52 -14.50 -36.96
C SER A 309 -18.86 -14.47 -38.46
N LYS A 310 -19.20 -13.32 -39.03
CA LYS A 310 -19.38 -13.16 -40.49
C LYS A 310 -18.05 -12.96 -41.22
N ASN A 311 -17.07 -12.36 -40.56
CA ASN A 311 -15.76 -12.03 -41.15
C ASN A 311 -14.63 -12.99 -40.70
N TYR A 312 -14.80 -13.68 -39.57
CA TYR A 312 -13.83 -14.65 -39.02
C TYR A 312 -14.54 -15.94 -38.55
N PRO A 313 -15.13 -16.73 -39.46
CA PRO A 313 -15.90 -17.92 -39.12
C PRO A 313 -15.06 -19.08 -38.57
N GLU A 314 -13.77 -19.15 -38.89
CA GLU A 314 -12.84 -20.22 -38.48
C GLU A 314 -12.43 -20.20 -37.00
N ALA A 315 -12.83 -19.18 -36.24
CA ALA A 315 -12.52 -19.01 -34.82
C ALA A 315 -13.72 -19.24 -33.87
N ALA A 316 -14.84 -19.73 -34.41
CA ALA A 316 -16.10 -19.95 -33.70
C ALA A 316 -16.26 -21.38 -33.12
#